data_AF-A0A846CEH6-F1
#
_entry.id   AF-A0A846CEH6-F1
#
_cell.length_a   1.000
_cell.length_b   1.000
_cell.length_c   1.000
_cell.angle_alpha   90.00
_cell.angle_beta   90.00
_cell.angle_gamma   90.00
#
_symmetry.space_group_name_H-M   'P 1'
#
loop_
_entity.id
_entity.type
_entity.pdbx_description
1 polymer ?
#
loop_
_entity_poly.entity_id
_entity_poly.type
_entity_poly.pdbx_seq_one_letter_code
_entity_poly.pdbx_strand_id
1 'polypeptide(L)'
;YLVLLSSGENQYFFANAIVNLESNDIAKILKSKLDSRARWKVKFSAKSLPAGETIIKAWVYNSDKQEFVKLNDQVKVKVEDS
;
A
#
# COMPACT_ATOMS: atom_id res chain seq x y z
N TYR A 1 -11.90 0.52 -0.11
CA TYR A 1 -10.90 -0.55 -0.30
C TYR A 1 -9.87 -0.52 0.83
N LEU A 2 -9.27 -1.67 1.13
CA LEU A 2 -8.18 -1.82 2.09
C LEU A 2 -6.88 -2.06 1.32
N VAL A 3 -5.84 -1.30 1.68
CA VAL A 3 -4.46 -1.54 1.23
C VAL A 3 -3.66 -2.07 2.40
N LEU A 4 -2.86 -3.11 2.16
CA LEU A 4 -1.99 -3.74 3.13
C LEU A 4 -0.54 -3.65 2.66
N LEU A 5 0.39 -3.42 3.58
CA LEU A 5 1.82 -3.36 3.29
C LEU A 5 2.55 -4.55 3.91
N SER A 6 3.40 -5.20 3.10
CA SER A 6 4.37 -6.20 3.57
C SER A 6 5.80 -5.78 3.20
N SER A 7 6.80 -6.35 3.88
CA SER A 7 8.22 -6.03 3.69
C SER A 7 9.03 -7.26 3.35
N GLY A 8 9.95 -7.14 2.39
CA GLY A 8 10.82 -8.23 1.94
C GLY A 8 10.02 -9.39 1.35
N GLU A 9 10.45 -10.62 1.63
CA GLU A 9 9.74 -11.84 1.24
C GLU A 9 8.79 -12.36 2.33
N ASN A 10 8.61 -11.59 3.41
CA ASN A 10 7.73 -11.98 4.50
C ASN A 10 6.26 -11.96 4.06
N GLN A 11 5.51 -12.97 4.51
CA GLN A 11 4.07 -13.12 4.26
C GLN A 11 3.20 -12.36 5.28
N TYR A 12 3.81 -11.51 6.12
CA TYR A 12 3.10 -10.75 7.14
C TYR A 12 2.90 -9.30 6.72
N PHE A 13 1.72 -8.76 7.03
CA PHE A 13 1.42 -7.34 6.85
C PHE A 13 1.79 -6.56 8.10
N PHE A 14 2.53 -5.46 7.94
CA PHE A 14 2.99 -4.61 9.04
C PHE A 14 2.22 -3.29 9.15
N ALA A 15 1.51 -2.90 8.08
CA ALA A 15 0.71 -1.67 8.06
C ALA A 15 -0.47 -1.79 7.10
N ASN A 16 -1.45 -0.90 7.26
CA ASN A 16 -2.63 -0.83 6.40
C ASN A 16 -3.09 0.61 6.18
N ALA A 17 -3.89 0.81 5.13
CA ALA A 17 -4.57 2.07 4.84
C ALA A 17 -5.95 1.83 4.24
N ILE A 18 -6.88 2.73 4.56
CA ILE A 18 -8.18 2.80 3.91
C ILE A 18 -8.07 3.71 2.69
N VAL A 19 -8.56 3.22 1.55
CA VAL A 19 -8.68 3.99 0.31
C VAL A 19 -9.91 4.86 0.38
N ASN A 20 -9.71 6.13 0.72
CA ASN A 20 -10.78 7.12 0.83
C ASN A 20 -10.28 8.58 0.80
N LEU A 21 -9.07 8.83 0.32
CA LEU A 21 -8.55 10.19 0.17
C LEU A 21 -8.91 10.74 -1.21
N GLU A 22 -9.13 12.04 -1.26
CA GLU A 22 -9.47 12.75 -2.50
C GLU A 22 -8.40 12.57 -3.59
N SER A 23 -8.87 12.35 -4.82
CA SER A 23 -8.05 12.02 -5.99
C SER A 23 -8.70 12.49 -7.28
N ASN A 24 -9.01 13.79 -7.37
CA ASN A 24 -9.64 14.39 -8.55
C ASN A 24 -8.80 14.27 -9.82
N ASP A 25 -7.47 14.24 -9.66
CA ASP A 25 -6.53 13.96 -10.74
C ASP A 25 -6.73 12.56 -11.33
N ILE A 26 -6.84 11.55 -10.47
CA ILE A 26 -7.09 10.16 -10.87
C ILE A 26 -8.47 10.03 -11.54
N ALA A 27 -9.51 10.64 -10.95
CA ALA A 27 -10.85 10.65 -11.52
C ALA A 27 -10.90 11.25 -12.94
N LYS A 28 -10.08 12.29 -13.20
CA LYS A 28 -9.97 12.90 -14.54
C LYS A 28 -9.28 11.95 -15.54
N ILE A 29 -8.18 11.30 -15.14
CA ILE A 29 -7.43 10.37 -16.00
C ILE A 29 -8.29 9.15 -16.35
N LEU A 30 -8.97 8.58 -15.37
CA LEU A 30 -9.82 7.39 -15.53
C LEU A 30 -11.22 7.72 -16.05
N LYS A 31 -11.57 9.01 -16.22
CA LYS A 31 -12.89 9.50 -16.63
C LYS A 31 -14.03 8.91 -15.78
N SER A 32 -13.78 8.73 -14.48
CA SER A 32 -14.68 8.04 -13.56
C SER A 32 -14.81 8.82 -12.27
N LYS A 33 -16.04 9.23 -11.95
CA LYS A 33 -16.33 9.93 -10.68
C LYS A 33 -16.16 9.01 -9.46
N LEU A 34 -16.30 7.70 -9.66
CA LEU A 34 -16.10 6.70 -8.61
C LEU A 34 -14.66 6.71 -8.09
N ASP A 35 -13.71 7.09 -8.94
CA ASP A 35 -12.28 7.16 -8.61
C ASP A 35 -11.84 8.52 -8.03
N SER A 36 -12.80 9.37 -7.63
CA SER A 36 -12.53 10.66 -6.96
C SER A 36 -12.01 10.51 -5.53
N ARG A 37 -12.06 9.29 -4.97
CA ARG A 37 -11.55 8.97 -3.63
C ARG A 37 -10.69 7.70 -3.58
N ALA A 38 -9.94 7.47 -4.66
CA ALA A 38 -9.07 6.30 -4.86
C ALA A 38 -7.67 6.45 -4.23
N ARG A 39 -7.33 7.62 -3.66
CA ARG A 39 -6.03 7.83 -3.01
C ARG A 39 -6.03 7.26 -1.60
N TRP A 40 -4.85 6.85 -1.15
CA TRP A 40 -4.61 6.35 0.19
C TRP A 40 -3.27 6.85 0.69
N LYS A 41 -3.12 6.84 2.03
CA LYS A 41 -1.88 7.19 2.70
C LYS A 41 -1.75 6.32 3.94
N VAL A 42 -0.54 5.88 4.21
CA VAL A 42 -0.19 5.11 5.39
C VAL A 42 0.90 5.83 6.16
N LYS A 43 0.83 5.76 7.49
CA LYS A 43 1.90 6.16 8.40
C LYS A 43 2.24 4.94 9.24
N PHE A 44 3.52 4.60 9.33
CA PHE A 44 4.02 3.49 10.12
C PHE A 44 5.37 3.87 10.75
N SER A 45 5.78 3.13 11.78
CA SER A 45 7.08 3.34 12.42
C SER A 45 8.18 2.65 11.60
N ALA A 46 9.35 3.27 11.49
CA ALA A 46 10.53 2.59 10.93
C ALA A 46 10.89 1.31 11.71
N LYS A 47 10.55 1.26 13.01
CA LYS A 47 10.71 0.06 13.86
C LYS A 47 9.86 -1.14 13.41
N SER A 48 8.86 -0.92 12.57
CA SER A 48 8.04 -2.00 11.98
C SER A 48 8.74 -2.71 10.83
N LEU A 49 9.91 -2.22 10.41
CA LEU A 49 10.72 -2.79 9.34
C LEU A 49 12.01 -3.40 9.91
N PRO A 50 12.55 -4.45 9.27
CA PRO A 50 13.87 -4.96 9.63
C PRO A 50 14.96 -3.93 9.32
N ALA A 51 16.04 -3.94 10.11
CA ALA A 51 17.24 -3.17 9.83
C ALA A 51 17.86 -3.58 8.47
N GLY A 52 18.49 -2.63 7.79
CA GLY A 52 19.07 -2.82 6.46
C GLY A 52 18.11 -2.53 5.31
N GLU A 53 18.42 -3.07 4.14
CA GLU A 53 17.61 -2.86 2.94
C GLU A 53 16.39 -3.78 2.91
N THR A 54 15.22 -3.24 2.59
CA THR A 54 14.01 -4.03 2.37
C THR A 54 13.15 -3.41 1.27
N ILE A 55 12.22 -4.22 0.75
CA ILE A 55 11.26 -3.81 -0.27
C ILE A 55 9.88 -3.81 0.35
N ILE A 56 9.19 -2.67 0.31
CA ILE A 56 7.80 -2.55 0.68
C ILE A 56 6.93 -2.87 -0.53
N LYS A 57 6.03 -3.84 -0.34
CA LYS A 57 5.04 -4.29 -1.33
C LYS A 57 3.65 -3.89 -0.84
N ALA A 58 2.80 -3.40 -1.74
CA ALA A 58 1.41 -3.06 -1.44
C ALA A 58 0.44 -4.08 -2.05
N TRP A 59 -0.64 -4.33 -1.32
CA TRP A 59 -1.64 -5.35 -1.66
C TRP A 59 -3.05 -4.79 -1.45
N VAL A 60 -3.99 -5.14 -2.32
CA VAL A 60 -5.41 -4.83 -2.16
C VAL A 60 -6.18 -6.13 -1.92
N TYR A 61 -7.09 -6.12 -0.96
CA TYR A 61 -7.99 -7.25 -0.76
C TYR A 61 -9.17 -7.19 -1.75
N ASN A 62 -9.30 -8.22 -2.57
CA ASN A 62 -10.45 -8.43 -3.43
C ASN A 62 -11.45 -9.36 -2.72
N SER A 63 -12.56 -8.80 -2.23
CA SER A 63 -13.57 -9.54 -1.47
C SER A 63 -14.31 -10.59 -2.31
N ASP A 64 -14.50 -10.32 -3.61
CA ASP A 64 -15.31 -11.18 -4.49
C ASP A 64 -14.61 -12.51 -4.75
N LYS A 65 -13.27 -12.47 -4.82
CA LYS A 65 -12.41 -13.64 -5.01
C LYS A 65 -11.70 -14.11 -3.75
N GLN A 66 -11.89 -13.39 -2.64
CA GLN A 66 -11.22 -13.64 -1.35
C GLN A 66 -9.69 -13.71 -1.46
N GLU A 67 -9.09 -12.86 -2.28
CA GLU A 67 -7.65 -12.88 -2.58
C GLU A 67 -6.97 -11.54 -2.32
N PHE A 68 -5.67 -11.59 -2.04
CA PHE A 68 -4.82 -10.39 -2.00
C PHE A 68 -4.14 -10.20 -3.35
N VAL A 69 -4.44 -9.09 -4.02
CA VAL A 69 -3.82 -8.72 -5.29
C VAL A 69 -2.65 -7.79 -5.02
N LYS A 70 -1.44 -8.20 -5.45
CA LYS A 70 -0.24 -7.37 -5.34
C LYS A 70 -0.32 -6.20 -6.33
N LEU A 71 0.01 -4.99 -5.88
CA LEU A 71 0.20 -3.85 -6.77
C LEU A 71 1.57 -3.93 -7.48
N ASN A 72 1.65 -3.38 -8.69
CA ASN A 72 2.83 -3.51 -9.54
C ASN A 72 4.05 -2.79 -8.96
N ASP A 73 3.83 -1.63 -8.35
CA ASP A 73 4.91 -0.80 -7.82
C ASP A 73 5.42 -1.31 -6.47
N GLN A 74 6.72 -1.12 -6.26
CA GLN A 74 7.42 -1.52 -5.04
C GLN A 74 8.35 -0.40 -4.61
N VAL A 75 8.51 -0.23 -3.30
CA VAL A 75 9.36 0.81 -2.74
C VAL A 75 10.54 0.16 -2.03
N LYS A 76 11.76 0.42 -2.51
CA LYS A 76 12.98 0.00 -1.80
C LYS A 76 13.33 1.04 -0.75
N VAL A 77 13.59 0.59 0.48
CA VAL A 77 13.97 1.44 1.61
C VAL A 77 15.18 0.84 2.33
N LYS A 78 15.96 1.69 3.00
CA LYS A 78 17.04 1.26 3.90
C LYS A 78 16.74 1.82 5.29
N VAL A 79 16.69 0.95 6.29
CA VAL A 79 16.52 1.31 7.70
C VAL A 79 17.89 1.27 8.34
N GLU A 80 18.32 2.40 8.91
CA GLU A 80 19.58 2.52 9.63
C GLU A 80 19.35 2.21 11.12
N ASP A 81 20.27 1.44 11.70
CA ASP A 81 20.31 1.26 13.15
C ASP A 81 20.62 2.61 13.81
N SER A 82 19.90 2.90 14.89
CA SER A 82 20.06 4.14 15.67
C SER A 82 21.19 4.02 16.68
#